data_AF-A0A0A9YNE0-F1
#
_entry.id   AF-A0A0A9YNE0-F1
#
_cell.length_a   1.000
_cell.length_b   1.000
_cell.length_c   1.000
_cell.angle_alpha   90.00
_cell.angle_beta   90.00
_cell.angle_gamma   90.00
#
_symmetry.space_group_name_H-M   'P 1'
#
loop_
_entity.id
_entity.type
_entity.pdbx_description
1 polymer ?
#
loop_
_entity_poly.entity_id
_entity_poly.type
_entity_poly.pdbx_seq_one_letter_code
_entity_poly.pdbx_strand_id
1 'polypeptide(L)'
;MPTDNESGVSTINCDRCAKSLPEDQRDNPVFCQTCCRTFHSACINLQYTNWKKLSQTRKENYMCPFCKSPPTPKQSDISVEDIATKIASAMALVQKQQQIPGQLAEPIHSRIT
;
A
#
# COMPACT_ATOMS: atom_id res chain seq x y z
N MET A 1 -41.53 26.21 -0.07
CA MET A 1 -40.87 24.91 0.19
C MET A 1 -40.23 24.47 -1.12
N PRO A 2 -38.90 24.49 -1.28
CA PRO A 2 -38.29 23.83 -2.41
C PRO A 2 -38.15 22.34 -2.11
N THR A 3 -38.60 21.52 -3.06
CA THR A 3 -38.42 20.06 -3.09
C THR A 3 -37.09 19.76 -3.76
N ASP A 4 -36.03 19.65 -2.98
CA ASP A 4 -34.76 19.05 -3.40
C ASP A 4 -34.88 17.53 -3.34
N ASN A 5 -35.53 16.95 -4.36
CA ASN A 5 -35.49 15.52 -4.59
C ASN A 5 -34.27 15.21 -5.46
N GLU A 6 -33.07 15.34 -4.89
CA GLU A 6 -31.85 14.79 -5.48
C GLU A 6 -31.97 13.26 -5.46
N SER A 7 -32.50 12.70 -6.54
CA SER A 7 -32.26 11.30 -6.90
C SER A 7 -30.75 11.13 -7.03
N GLY A 8 -30.11 10.75 -5.93
CA GLY A 8 -28.68 10.50 -5.80
C GLY A 8 -28.28 9.31 -6.67
N VAL A 9 -28.09 9.55 -7.97
CA VAL A 9 -27.43 8.62 -8.87
C VAL A 9 -25.99 8.52 -8.39
N SER A 10 -25.73 7.51 -7.58
CA SER A 10 -24.39 7.17 -7.10
C SER A 10 -23.53 6.89 -8.33
N THR A 11 -22.70 7.87 -8.68
CA THR A 11 -21.87 7.79 -9.88
C THR A 11 -20.74 6.81 -9.60
N ILE A 12 -20.69 5.72 -10.34
CA ILE A 12 -19.62 4.74 -10.20
C ILE A 12 -18.40 5.27 -10.94
N ASN A 13 -17.26 5.38 -10.24
CA ASN A 13 -16.02 5.88 -10.80
C ASN A 13 -15.04 4.74 -11.06
N CYS A 14 -14.23 4.89 -12.10
CA CYS A 14 -13.11 4.00 -12.37
C CYS A 14 -11.95 4.32 -11.42
N ASP A 15 -11.48 3.32 -10.70
CA ASP A 15 -10.41 3.47 -9.71
C ASP A 15 -9.04 3.80 -10.34
N ARG A 16 -8.85 3.50 -11.64
CA ARG A 16 -7.58 3.80 -12.34
C ARG A 16 -7.46 5.24 -12.81
N CYS A 17 -8.54 5.82 -13.31
CA CYS A 17 -8.51 7.16 -13.93
C CYS A 17 -9.36 8.20 -13.21
N ALA A 18 -10.03 7.80 -12.12
CA ALA A 18 -10.96 8.60 -11.30
C ALA A 18 -12.17 9.18 -12.06
N LYS A 19 -12.32 8.90 -13.36
CA LYS A 19 -13.46 9.33 -14.17
C LYS A 19 -14.64 8.39 -14.00
N SER A 20 -15.84 8.93 -14.13
CA SER A 20 -17.09 8.18 -14.07
C SER A 20 -17.17 7.11 -15.16
N LEU A 21 -17.81 5.98 -14.85
CA LEU A 21 -18.14 4.95 -15.83
C LEU A 21 -19.17 5.48 -16.84
N PRO A 22 -19.03 5.14 -18.13
CA PRO A 22 -20.07 5.43 -19.12
C PRO A 22 -21.35 4.66 -18.75
N GLU A 23 -22.48 5.15 -19.22
CA GLU A 23 -23.81 4.65 -18.84
C GLU A 23 -23.95 3.14 -19.07
N ASP A 24 -23.43 2.64 -20.19
CA ASP A 24 -23.45 1.21 -20.55
C ASP A 24 -22.63 0.31 -19.61
N GLN A 25 -21.70 0.88 -18.83
CA GLN A 25 -20.91 0.19 -17.81
C GLN A 25 -21.44 0.40 -16.39
N ARG A 26 -22.47 1.24 -16.18
CA ARG A 26 -23.06 1.43 -14.85
C ARG A 26 -23.86 0.21 -14.41
N ASP A 27 -24.59 -0.42 -15.32
CA ASP A 27 -25.40 -1.62 -15.03
C ASP A 27 -24.58 -2.92 -15.05
N ASN A 28 -23.44 -2.91 -15.73
CA ASN A 28 -22.56 -4.08 -15.83
C ASN A 28 -21.08 -3.69 -15.70
N PRO A 29 -20.68 -3.16 -14.53
CA PRO A 29 -19.34 -2.68 -14.30
C PRO A 29 -18.30 -3.80 -14.33
N VAL A 30 -17.05 -3.45 -14.66
CA VAL A 30 -15.93 -4.40 -14.50
C VAL A 30 -15.42 -4.32 -13.07
N PHE A 31 -15.98 -5.18 -12.21
CA PHE A 31 -15.65 -5.26 -10.80
C PHE A 31 -14.62 -6.36 -10.52
N CYS A 32 -13.56 -6.04 -9.79
CA CYS A 32 -12.56 -7.01 -9.34
C CYS A 32 -12.89 -7.55 -7.95
N GLN A 33 -13.03 -8.88 -7.83
CA GLN A 33 -13.34 -9.53 -6.56
C GLN A 33 -12.22 -9.44 -5.52
N THR A 34 -10.97 -9.31 -5.95
CA THR A 34 -9.80 -9.31 -5.05
C THR A 34 -9.56 -7.95 -4.39
N CYS A 35 -9.61 -6.87 -5.16
CA CYS A 35 -9.34 -5.52 -4.65
C CYS A 35 -10.60 -4.68 -4.43
N CYS A 36 -11.78 -5.26 -4.67
CA CYS A 36 -13.09 -4.62 -4.53
C CYS A 36 -13.20 -3.27 -5.27
N ARG A 37 -12.52 -3.15 -6.41
CA ARG A 37 -12.46 -1.93 -7.23
C ARG A 37 -13.14 -2.12 -8.57
N THR A 38 -13.63 -1.00 -9.10
CA THR A 38 -14.34 -0.95 -10.37
C THR A 38 -13.52 -0.20 -11.40
N PHE A 39 -13.53 -0.67 -12.65
CA PHE A 39 -12.70 -0.13 -13.71
C PHE A 39 -13.48 0.06 -15.01
N HIS A 40 -13.06 1.03 -15.82
CA HIS A 40 -13.39 0.99 -17.24
C HIS A 40 -12.73 -0.23 -17.87
N SER A 41 -13.44 -0.89 -18.77
CA SER A 41 -12.87 -1.95 -19.61
C SER A 41 -11.58 -1.50 -20.32
N ALA A 42 -11.58 -0.29 -20.89
CA ALA A 42 -10.42 0.30 -21.56
C ALA A 42 -9.25 0.56 -20.59
N CYS A 43 -9.54 1.01 -19.36
CA CYS A 43 -8.53 1.25 -18.34
C CYS A 43 -7.83 -0.03 -17.88
N ILE A 44 -8.31 -1.22 -18.21
CA ILE A 44 -7.64 -2.48 -17.86
C ILE A 44 -7.35 -3.34 -19.09
N ASN A 45 -7.36 -2.73 -20.28
CA ASN A 45 -7.11 -3.40 -21.56
C ASN A 45 -8.06 -4.58 -21.83
N LEU A 46 -9.32 -4.44 -21.43
CA LEU A 46 -10.36 -5.43 -21.60
C LEU A 46 -11.38 -4.98 -22.67
N GLN A 47 -11.74 -5.88 -23.57
CA GLN A 47 -12.76 -5.64 -24.59
C GLN A 47 -14.16 -5.77 -23.98
N TYR A 48 -14.90 -4.67 -23.87
CA TYR A 48 -16.21 -4.64 -23.19
C TYR A 48 -17.25 -5.54 -23.88
N THR A 49 -17.17 -5.69 -25.20
CA THR A 49 -18.01 -6.62 -25.96
C THR A 49 -17.88 -8.07 -25.51
N ASN A 50 -16.68 -8.48 -25.09
CA ASN A 50 -16.44 -9.81 -24.53
C ASN A 50 -16.93 -9.87 -23.08
N TRP A 51 -16.72 -8.81 -22.29
CA TRP A 51 -17.23 -8.72 -20.90
C TRP A 51 -18.74 -8.95 -20.83
N LYS A 52 -19.51 -8.29 -21.71
CA LYS A 52 -20.97 -8.42 -21.77
C LYS A 52 -21.42 -9.86 -22.02
N LYS A 53 -20.64 -10.64 -22.77
CA LYS A 53 -20.92 -12.04 -23.13
C LYS A 53 -20.53 -13.04 -22.03
N LEU A 54 -19.79 -12.61 -21.00
CA LEU A 54 -19.42 -13.50 -19.91
C LEU A 54 -20.64 -13.86 -19.06
N SER A 55 -20.67 -15.10 -18.58
CA SER A 55 -21.66 -15.53 -17.58
C SER A 55 -21.48 -14.76 -16.28
N GLN A 56 -22.55 -14.66 -15.50
CA GLN A 56 -22.54 -14.01 -14.20
C GLN A 56 -21.45 -14.59 -13.28
N THR A 57 -21.34 -15.92 -13.21
CA THR A 57 -20.31 -16.62 -12.43
C THR A 57 -18.89 -16.21 -12.82
N ARG A 58 -18.60 -15.98 -14.11
CA ARG A 58 -17.27 -15.53 -14.54
C ARG A 58 -16.99 -14.08 -14.16
N LYS A 59 -18.02 -13.23 -14.14
CA LYS A 59 -17.90 -11.83 -13.71
C LYS A 59 -17.68 -11.73 -12.21
N GLU A 60 -18.39 -12.53 -11.42
CA GLU A 60 -18.25 -12.60 -9.96
C GLU A 60 -16.86 -13.05 -9.51
N ASN A 61 -16.21 -13.92 -10.31
CA ASN A 61 -14.86 -14.42 -10.06
C ASN A 61 -13.77 -13.63 -10.82
N TYR A 62 -14.09 -12.45 -11.36
CA TYR A 62 -13.13 -11.68 -12.13
C TYR A 62 -12.05 -11.05 -11.24
N MET A 63 -10.80 -11.24 -11.65
CA MET A 63 -9.63 -10.56 -11.08
C MET A 63 -9.02 -9.60 -12.09
N CYS A 64 -8.77 -8.36 -11.68
CA CYS A 64 -8.13 -7.36 -12.53
C CYS A 64 -6.65 -7.71 -12.79
N PRO A 65 -6.04 -7.17 -13.86
CA PRO A 65 -4.65 -7.45 -14.20
C PRO A 65 -3.66 -7.11 -13.07
N PHE A 66 -3.97 -6.09 -12.27
CA PHE A 66 -3.13 -5.66 -11.14
C PHE A 66 -3.12 -6.67 -9.98
N CYS A 67 -4.23 -7.37 -9.76
CA CYS A 67 -4.31 -8.43 -8.74
C CYS A 67 -3.76 -9.76 -9.26
N LYS A 68 -3.81 -10.00 -10.58
CA LYS A 68 -3.26 -11.22 -11.20
C LYS A 68 -1.73 -11.25 -11.21
N SER A 69 -1.10 -10.10 -11.39
CA SER A 69 0.34 -9.95 -11.37
C SER A 69 0.73 -9.07 -10.18
N PRO A 70 0.85 -9.62 -8.96
CA PRO A 70 1.41 -8.85 -7.86
C PRO A 70 2.79 -8.33 -8.29
N PRO A 71 3.14 -7.07 -7.97
CA PRO A 71 4.48 -6.59 -8.26
C PRO A 71 5.44 -7.55 -7.57
N THR A 72 6.27 -8.24 -8.34
CA THR A 72 7.44 -8.90 -7.79
C THR A 72 8.16 -7.81 -6.99
N PRO A 73 8.41 -8.01 -5.68
CA PRO A 73 9.22 -7.06 -4.95
C PRO A 73 10.54 -6.99 -5.70
N LYS A 74 10.81 -5.85 -6.35
CA LYS A 74 12.14 -5.56 -6.84
C LYS A 74 12.99 -5.59 -5.59
N GLN A 75 13.81 -6.63 -5.43
CA GLN A 75 14.86 -6.61 -4.43
C GLN A 75 15.61 -5.32 -4.71
N SER A 76 15.48 -4.35 -3.79
CA SER A 76 16.38 -3.22 -3.80
C SER A 76 17.74 -3.83 -3.54
N ASP A 77 18.68 -3.64 -4.46
CA ASP A 77 20.09 -3.97 -4.29
C ASP A 77 20.63 -3.16 -3.11
N ILE A 78 20.30 -3.58 -1.89
CA ILE A 78 21.00 -3.14 -0.70
C ILE A 78 22.33 -3.88 -0.78
N SER A 79 23.32 -3.27 -1.42
CA SER A 79 24.68 -3.83 -1.45
C SER A 79 25.14 -4.03 -0.01
N VAL A 80 25.62 -5.23 0.29
CA VAL A 80 26.11 -5.63 1.62
C VAL A 80 27.25 -4.69 2.08
N GLU A 81 27.95 -4.07 1.15
CA GLU A 81 28.99 -3.07 1.39
C GLU A 81 28.47 -1.80 2.08
N ASP A 82 27.24 -1.37 1.76
CA ASP A 82 26.62 -0.18 2.37
C ASP A 82 26.19 -0.45 3.82
N ILE A 83 25.75 -1.68 4.12
CA ILE A 83 25.41 -2.13 5.47
C ILE A 83 26.67 -2.22 6.33
N ALA A 84 27.76 -2.82 5.82
CA ALA A 84 29.01 -2.95 6.54
C ALA A 84 29.61 -1.59 6.94
N THR A 85 29.53 -0.61 6.04
CA THR A 85 30.03 0.75 6.28
C THR A 85 29.26 1.47 7.39
N LYS A 86 27.94 1.27 7.45
CA LYS A 86 27.08 1.86 8.50
C LYS A 86 27.32 1.21 9.87
N ILE A 87 27.51 -0.10 9.93
CA ILE A 87 27.83 -0.81 11.18
C ILE A 87 29.20 -0.38 11.71
N ALA A 88 30.22 -0.29 10.85
CA ALA A 88 31.55 0.18 11.25
C ALA A 88 31.53 1.60 11.82
N SER A 89 30.75 2.49 11.20
CA SER A 89 30.60 3.88 11.67
C SER A 89 29.89 3.97 13.03
N ALA A 90 28.90 3.11 13.29
CA ALA A 90 28.21 3.06 14.58
C ALA A 90 29.12 2.52 15.70
N MET A 91 29.94 1.51 15.42
CA MET A 91 30.88 0.96 16.41
C MET A 91 31.97 1.96 16.80
N ALA A 92 32.44 2.79 15.86
CA ALA A 92 33.42 3.84 16.14
C ALA A 92 32.87 4.93 17.08
N LEU A 93 31.59 5.28 16.98
CA LEU A 93 30.95 6.27 17.86
C LEU A 93 30.78 5.75 19.30
N VAL A 94 30.47 4.45 19.46
CA VAL A 94 30.33 3.83 20.79
C VAL A 94 31.67 3.76 21.52
N GLN A 95 32.77 3.46 20.83
CA GLN A 95 34.10 3.44 21.46
C GLN A 95 34.57 4.82 21.92
N LYS A 96 34.21 5.90 21.19
CA LYS A 96 34.59 7.27 21.57
C LYS A 96 33.87 7.77 22.83
N GLN A 97 32.76 7.14 23.23
CA GLN A 97 31.95 7.55 24.38
C GLN A 97 32.37 6.87 25.71
N GLN A 98 33.28 5.89 25.69
CA GLN A 98 33.74 5.18 26.89
C GLN A 98 35.01 5.77 27.53
N GLN A 99 35.59 6.84 26.99
CA GLN A 99 36.66 7.59 27.66
C GLN A 99 36.08 8.65 28.61
N ILE A 100 35.50 8.19 29.72
CA ILE A 100 35.32 9.03 30.91
C ILE A 100 36.50 8.71 31.84
N PRO A 101 37.44 9.64 32.08
CA PRO A 101 38.46 9.47 33.11
C PRO A 101 37.75 9.43 34.47
N GLY A 102 38.08 8.41 35.27
CA GLY A 102 37.37 8.12 36.50
C GLY A 102 37.42 9.21 37.57
N GLN A 103 36.47 9.11 38.48
CA GLN A 103 36.47 9.56 39.88
C GLN A 103 35.05 9.30 40.41
N LEU A 104 34.78 8.79 41.61
CA LEU A 104 35.51 8.03 42.63
C LEU A 104 34.36 7.41 43.44
N ALA A 105 34.36 6.10 43.65
CA ALA A 105 33.38 5.49 44.56
C ALA A 105 33.77 5.86 45.99
N GLU A 106 32.96 6.66 46.68
CA GLU A 106 33.08 6.82 48.14
C GLU A 106 32.12 5.85 48.83
N PRO A 107 32.62 4.94 49.69
CA PRO A 107 31.78 4.10 50.52
C PRO A 107 31.20 4.92 51.68
N ILE A 108 29.88 4.92 51.81
CA ILE A 108 29.15 5.55 52.90
C ILE A 108 29.54 4.85 54.21
N HIS A 109 30.37 5.50 55.03
CA HIS A 109 30.61 5.07 56.40
C HIS A 109 29.31 5.21 57.21
N SER A 110 28.73 4.06 57.55
CA SER A 110 27.72 3.96 58.61
C SER A 110 28.40 4.20 59.96
N ARG A 111 28.07 5.31 60.62
CA ARG A 111 28.26 5.48 62.07
C ARG A 111 26.95 5.97 62.67
N ILE A 112 26.16 5.01 63.14
CA ILE A 112 25.14 5.21 64.16
C ILE A 112 25.47 4.23 65.28
N THR A 113 26.20 4.70 66.29
CA THR A 113 25.95 4.40 67.71
C THR A 113 26.82 5.32 68.58
#